data_AF-A0A7Y5SSD0-F1
#
_entry.id   AF-A0A7Y5SSD0-F1
#
_cell.length_a   1.000
_cell.length_b   1.000
_cell.length_c   1.000
_cell.angle_alpha   90.00
_cell.angle_beta   90.00
_cell.angle_gamma   90.00
#
_symmetry.space_group_name_H-M   'P 1'
#
loop_
_entity.id
_entity.type
_entity.pdbx_description
1 polymer ?
#
loop_
_entity_poly.entity_id
_entity_poly.type
_entity_poly.pdbx_seq_one_letter_code
_entity_poly.pdbx_strand_id
1 'polypeptide(L)'
;MGPYKIGGLLVFAVLAEVFVQIGLELKRRYPTSFVIGLANGYHGYLPTPEQHALGGYETWRAVSPCLDVDASTKIMAGLEELARQVD
;
A
#
# COMPACT_ATOMS: atom_id res chain seq x y z
N MET A 1 -1.37 9.13 5.09
CA MET A 1 -0.97 10.18 4.13
C MET A 1 -1.37 9.71 2.74
N GLY A 2 -1.86 10.62 1.91
CA GLY A 2 -2.42 10.32 0.58
C GLY A 2 -1.39 10.41 -0.56
N PRO A 3 -1.83 10.17 -1.79
CA PRO A 3 -0.98 10.34 -2.96
C PRO A 3 -0.64 11.81 -3.21
N TYR A 4 0.53 12.04 -3.80
CA TYR A 4 0.97 13.34 -4.28
C TYR A 4 0.84 13.40 -5.81
N LYS A 5 0.29 14.51 -6.33
CA LYS A 5 0.19 14.73 -7.77
C LYS A 5 1.28 15.70 -8.25
N ILE A 6 2.04 15.29 -9.25
CA ILE A 6 3.06 16.11 -9.92
C ILE A 6 2.72 16.14 -11.41
N GLY A 7 2.01 17.18 -11.85
CA GLY A 7 1.42 17.19 -13.20
C GLY A 7 0.44 16.03 -13.38
N GLY A 8 0.67 15.16 -14.36
CA GLY A 8 -0.13 13.96 -14.60
C GLY A 8 0.32 12.70 -13.82
N LEU A 9 1.35 12.80 -12.98
CA LEU A 9 1.91 11.69 -12.23
C LEU A 9 1.32 11.63 -10.82
N LEU A 10 0.83 10.46 -10.41
CA LEU A 10 0.42 10.16 -9.04
C LEU A 10 1.49 9.34 -8.30
N VAL A 11 1.90 9.81 -7.12
CA VAL A 11 2.88 9.15 -6.25
C VAL A 11 2.17 8.67 -4.99
N PHE A 12 1.98 7.36 -4.85
CA PHE A 12 1.33 6.76 -3.68
C PHE A 12 2.36 6.51 -2.57
N ALA A 13 2.28 7.26 -1.47
CA ALA A 13 3.14 7.09 -0.31
C ALA A 13 2.50 6.13 0.71
N VAL A 14 3.18 5.02 1.02
CA VAL A 14 2.70 3.99 1.95
C VAL A 14 3.73 3.75 3.05
N LEU A 15 3.25 3.72 4.29
CA LEU A 15 4.09 3.60 5.51
C LEU A 15 4.49 2.15 5.83
N ALA A 16 4.58 1.29 4.82
CA ALA A 16 4.77 -0.15 4.94
C ALA A 16 5.57 -0.68 3.74
N GLU A 17 6.08 -1.91 3.86
CA GLU A 17 6.69 -2.67 2.76
C GLU A 17 5.56 -3.28 1.92
N VAL A 18 5.34 -2.72 0.72
CA VAL A 18 4.13 -2.95 -0.07
C VAL A 18 4.27 -4.18 -0.97
N PHE A 19 3.25 -5.03 -1.01
CA PHE A 19 3.19 -6.17 -1.92
C PHE A 19 2.95 -5.77 -3.38
N VAL A 20 3.49 -6.58 -4.30
CA VAL A 20 3.43 -6.31 -5.75
C VAL A 20 1.99 -6.19 -6.28
N GLN A 21 1.05 -7.00 -5.78
CA GLN A 21 -0.35 -6.94 -6.23
C GLN A 21 -0.98 -5.57 -6.00
N ILE A 22 -0.64 -4.92 -4.89
CA ILE A 22 -1.15 -3.59 -4.53
C ILE A 22 -0.63 -2.56 -5.53
N GLY A 23 0.67 -2.59 -5.83
CA GLY A 23 1.29 -1.67 -6.81
C GLY A 23 0.77 -1.89 -8.24
N LEU A 24 0.55 -3.14 -8.64
CA LEU A 24 -0.03 -3.47 -9.96
C LEU A 24 -1.48 -3.00 -10.07
N GLU A 25 -2.27 -3.15 -9.01
CA GLU A 25 -3.66 -2.69 -9.00
C GLU A 25 -3.75 -1.16 -9.08
N LEU A 26 -2.91 -0.45 -8.34
CA LEU A 26 -2.79 1.01 -8.44
C LEU A 26 -2.38 1.43 -9.86
N LYS A 27 -1.41 0.76 -10.47
CA LYS A 27 -0.97 1.06 -11.83
C LYS A 27 -2.03 0.77 -12.89
N ARG A 28 -2.88 -0.25 -12.68
CA ARG A 28 -4.01 -0.56 -13.57
C ARG A 28 -5.07 0.54 -13.56
N ARG A 29 -5.32 1.13 -12.39
CA ARG A 29 -6.30 2.22 -12.20
C ARG A 29 -5.72 3.59 -12.56
N TYR A 30 -4.45 3.81 -12.25
CA TYR A 30 -3.71 5.05 -12.46
C TYR A 30 -2.43 4.73 -13.24
N PRO A 31 -2.47 4.69 -14.60
CA PRO A 31 -1.33 4.24 -15.42
C PRO A 31 -0.03 5.00 -15.16
N THR A 32 -0.13 6.33 -15.00
CA THR A 32 0.98 7.23 -14.67
C THR A 32 1.13 7.35 -13.16
N SER A 33 1.50 6.25 -12.51
CA SER A 33 1.74 6.23 -11.07
C SER A 33 2.87 5.29 -10.64
N PHE A 34 3.35 5.49 -9.42
CA PHE A 34 4.16 4.51 -8.70
C PHE A 34 3.93 4.61 -7.19
N VAL A 35 4.41 3.59 -6.47
CA VAL A 35 4.32 3.49 -5.01
C VAL A 35 5.69 3.74 -4.40
N ILE A 36 5.74 4.57 -3.36
CA ILE A 36 6.88 4.70 -2.45
C ILE A 36 6.49 3.99 -1.15
N GLY A 37 7.07 2.82 -0.90
CA GLY A 37 6.99 2.14 0.38
C GLY A 37 7.88 2.82 1.43
N LEU A 38 7.66 2.47 2.71
CA LEU A 38 8.37 3.05 3.86
C LEU A 38 8.38 4.59 3.89
N ALA A 39 7.39 5.21 3.26
CA ALA A 39 7.28 6.65 3.23
C ALA A 39 6.70 7.15 4.55
N ASN A 40 7.41 8.05 5.23
CA ASN A 40 6.97 8.74 6.45
C ASN A 40 6.74 7.83 7.67
N GLY A 41 7.16 6.56 7.63
CA GLY A 41 6.96 5.60 8.71
C GLY A 41 7.28 4.16 8.30
N TYR A 42 7.29 3.28 9.31
CA TYR A 42 7.62 1.86 9.16
C TYR A 42 6.63 1.02 9.98
N HIS A 43 5.70 0.35 9.28
CA HIS A 43 4.73 -0.59 9.88
C HIS A 43 4.88 -2.01 9.34
N GLY A 44 6.10 -2.35 8.87
CA GLY A 44 6.44 -3.67 8.34
C GLY A 44 5.76 -3.99 7.02
N TYR A 45 5.62 -5.29 6.74
CA TYR A 45 5.00 -5.77 5.53
C TYR A 45 3.50 -5.49 5.48
N LEU A 46 3.02 -5.24 4.26
CA LEU A 46 1.61 -5.11 3.92
C LEU A 46 1.17 -6.23 2.97
N PRO A 47 1.09 -7.49 3.45
CA PRO A 47 0.54 -8.58 2.66
C PRO A 47 -0.96 -8.41 2.43
N THR A 48 -1.46 -9.01 1.36
CA THR A 48 -2.92 -9.13 1.14
C THR A 48 -3.52 -10.23 2.03
N PRO A 49 -4.85 -10.28 2.24
CA PRO A 49 -5.46 -11.37 3.01
C PRO A 49 -5.13 -12.75 2.45
N GLU A 50 -5.04 -12.87 1.12
CA GLU A 50 -4.63 -14.10 0.45
C GLU A 50 -3.17 -14.46 0.77
N GLN A 51 -2.27 -13.46 0.85
CA GLN A 51 -0.89 -13.69 1.24
C GLN A 51 -0.77 -14.09 2.71
N HIS A 52 -1.55 -13.48 3.60
CA HIS A 52 -1.68 -13.94 4.99
C HIS A 52 -2.09 -15.42 5.08
N ALA A 53 -3.01 -15.89 4.23
CA ALA A 53 -3.42 -17.29 4.20
C ALA A 53 -2.32 -18.25 3.72
N LEU A 54 -1.36 -17.76 2.92
CA LEU A 54 -0.21 -18.55 2.44
C LEU A 54 0.92 -18.66 3.47
N GLY A 55 0.96 -17.79 4.49
CA GLY A 55 1.87 -17.93 5.64
C GLY A 55 3.35 -17.62 5.34
N GLY A 56 3.66 -16.83 4.31
CA GLY A 56 5.01 -16.37 3.98
C GLY A 56 5.66 -15.57 5.12
N TYR A 57 6.99 -15.36 5.05
CA TYR A 57 7.75 -14.62 6.08
C TYR A 57 7.15 -13.23 6.36
N GLU A 58 6.65 -12.58 5.31
CA GLU A 58 6.05 -11.25 5.35
C GLU A 58 4.78 -11.19 6.22
N THR A 59 4.19 -12.33 6.55
CA THR A 59 2.93 -12.44 7.32
C THR A 59 3.15 -12.82 8.78
N TRP A 60 4.39 -13.10 9.17
CA TRP A 60 4.72 -13.53 10.51
C TRP A 60 4.59 -12.36 11.48
N ARG A 61 3.97 -12.62 12.62
CA ARG A 61 3.91 -11.63 13.70
C ARG A 61 5.32 -11.41 14.25
N ALA A 62 5.84 -10.21 14.08
CA ALA A 62 7.06 -9.77 14.72
C ALA A 62 6.77 -8.67 15.75
N VAL A 63 7.77 -8.34 16.57
CA VAL A 63 7.64 -7.39 17.68
C VAL A 63 7.39 -5.96 17.18
N SER A 64 7.84 -5.62 15.97
CA SER A 64 7.81 -4.25 15.45
C SER A 64 6.85 -4.01 14.27
N PRO A 65 6.34 -5.05 13.58
CA PRO A 65 5.06 -4.88 12.88
C PRO A 65 4.15 -6.13 12.86
N CYS A 66 2.89 -5.92 13.22
CA CYS A 66 1.80 -6.88 13.06
C CYS A 66 0.55 -6.09 12.63
N LEU A 67 0.49 -5.74 11.35
CA LEU A 67 -0.73 -5.16 10.79
C LEU A 67 -1.87 -6.18 10.80
N ASP A 68 -3.09 -5.68 10.87
CA ASP A 68 -4.31 -6.46 10.71
C ASP A 68 -4.29 -7.20 9.35
N VAL A 69 -4.87 -8.39 9.28
CA VAL A 69 -4.95 -9.20 8.04
C VAL A 69 -5.64 -8.40 6.92
N ASP A 70 -6.58 -7.53 7.29
CA ASP A 70 -7.30 -6.67 6.35
C ASP A 70 -6.63 -5.31 6.11
N ALA A 71 -5.41 -5.08 6.62
CA ALA A 71 -4.75 -3.79 6.52
C ALA A 71 -4.51 -3.36 5.07
N SER A 72 -4.14 -4.27 4.18
CA SER A 72 -3.95 -3.95 2.75
C SER A 72 -5.24 -3.43 2.11
N THR A 73 -6.38 -4.03 2.44
CA THR A 73 -7.70 -3.64 1.92
C THR A 73 -8.09 -2.25 2.43
N LYS A 74 -7.90 -2.01 3.73
CA LYS A 74 -8.18 -0.71 4.36
C LYS A 74 -7.28 0.40 3.79
N ILE A 75 -5.99 0.11 3.62
CA ILE A 75 -5.03 1.06 3.05
C ILE A 75 -5.36 1.33 1.59
N MET A 76 -5.68 0.33 0.77
CA MET A 76 -6.07 0.57 -0.62
C MET A 76 -7.29 1.46 -0.75
N ALA A 77 -8.34 1.20 0.02
CA ALA A 77 -9.53 2.06 0.04
C ALA A 77 -9.18 3.51 0.42
N GLY A 78 -8.31 3.69 1.42
CA GLY A 78 -7.81 5.02 1.80
C GLY A 78 -6.99 5.71 0.71
N LEU A 79 -6.11 4.98 0.03
CA LEU A 79 -5.32 5.52 -1.09
C LEU A 79 -6.22 5.95 -2.25
N GLU A 80 -7.27 5.19 -2.56
CA GLU A 80 -8.25 5.54 -3.60
C GLU A 80 -9.10 6.75 -3.25
N GLU A 81 -9.54 6.85 -1.99
CA GLU A 81 -10.24 8.03 -1.51
C GLU A 81 -9.37 9.28 -1.64
N LEU A 82 -8.10 9.19 -1.22
CA LEU A 82 -7.19 10.32 -1.28
C LEU A 82 -6.75 10.64 -2.72
N ALA A 83 -6.67 9.64 -3.61
CA ALA A 83 -6.41 9.85 -5.04
C ALA A 83 -7.51 10.70 -5.70
N ARG A 84 -8.78 10.46 -5.37
CA ARG A 84 -9.91 11.25 -5.87
C ARG A 84 -9.89 12.70 -5.40
N GLN A 85 -9.18 13.02 -4.32
CA GLN A 85 -9.09 14.39 -3.80
C GLN A 85 -7.99 15.21 -4.47
N VAL A 86 -7.02 14.54 -5.10
CA VAL A 86 -5.90 15.19 -5.77
C VAL A 86 -5.98 15.09 -7.29
N ASP A 87 -6.94 14.33 -7.83
CA ASP A 87 -7.20 14.29 -9.27
C ASP A 87 -7.90 15.57 -9.76
#